data_AF-A0A1V5BJ14-F1
#
_entry.id   AF-A0A1V5BJ14-F1
#
_cell.length_a   1.000
_cell.length_b   1.000
_cell.length_c   1.000
_cell.angle_alpha   90.00
_cell.angle_beta   90.00
_cell.angle_gamma   90.00
#
_symmetry.space_group_name_H-M   'P 1'
#
loop_
_entity.id
_entity.type
_entity.pdbx_description
1 polymer ?
#
loop_
_entity_poly.entity_id
_entity_poly.type
_entity_poly.pdbx_seq_one_letter_code
_entity_poly.pdbx_strand_id
1 'polypeptide(L)' 'MEQLTQMELLQLEELLGAEELAVKKSRFYAENCRDAEIKKFFQESTRVHQGHLEGLIEQMRSLNGKAH' A
#
# COMPACT_ATOMS: atom_id res chain seq x y z
N MET A 1 -11.58 -21.03 6.89
CA MET A 1 -11.11 -19.79 6.24
C MET A 1 -12.34 -19.01 5.86
N GLU A 2 -12.48 -17.80 6.37
CA GLU A 2 -13.50 -16.87 5.87
C GLU A 2 -13.07 -16.40 4.48
N GLN A 3 -13.97 -16.53 3.51
CA GLN A 3 -13.78 -15.98 2.18
C GLN A 3 -14.32 -14.56 2.15
N LEU A 4 -13.59 -13.65 1.50
CA LEU A 4 -14.07 -12.30 1.25
C LEU A 4 -15.37 -12.34 0.43
N THR A 5 -16.34 -11.51 0.82
CA THR A 5 -17.45 -11.18 -0.07
C THR A 5 -16.93 -10.40 -1.29
N GLN A 6 -17.72 -10.34 -2.36
CA GLN A 6 -17.35 -9.56 -3.55
C GLN A 6 -17.14 -8.08 -3.23
N MET A 7 -17.90 -7.53 -2.28
CA MET A 7 -17.76 -6.12 -1.86
C MET A 7 -16.43 -5.88 -1.13
N GLU A 8 -16.07 -6.77 -0.19
CA GLU A 8 -14.81 -6.66 0.54
C GLU A 8 -13.59 -6.87 -0.39
N LEU A 9 -13.71 -7.76 -1.38
CA LEU A 9 -12.68 -7.92 -2.41
C LEU A 9 -12.48 -6.63 -3.23
N LEU A 10 -13.57 -6.01 -3.68
CA LEU A 10 -13.52 -4.74 -4.41
C LEU A 10 -12.85 -3.64 -3.57
N GLN A 11 -13.25 -3.51 -2.30
CA GLN A 11 -12.66 -2.53 -1.39
C GLN A 11 -11.16 -2.79 -1.16
N LEU A 12 -10.75 -4.06 -1.08
CA LEU A 12 -9.35 -4.43 -0.93
C LEU A 12 -8.53 -4.06 -2.17
N GLU A 13 -9.08 -4.28 -3.37
CA GLU A 13 -8.46 -3.86 -4.64
C GLU A 13 -8.33 -2.34 -4.73
N GLU A 14 -9.35 -1.59 -4.32
CA GLU A 14 -9.30 -0.12 -4.26
C GLU A 14 -8.23 0.37 -3.30
N LEU A 15 -8.12 -0.23 -2.10
CA LEU A 15 -7.09 0.09 -1.12
C LEU A 15 -5.69 -0.22 -1.64
N LEU A 16 -5.49 -1.37 -2.31
CA LEU A 16 -4.22 -1.72 -2.94
C LEU A 16 -3.80 -0.68 -3.99
N GLY A 17 -4.73 -0.25 -4.85
CA GLY A 17 -4.47 0.79 -5.84
C GLY A 17 -4.14 2.15 -5.21
N ALA A 18 -4.84 2.51 -4.12
CA ALA A 18 -4.60 3.75 -3.39
C ALA A 18 -3.21 3.77 -2.73
N GLU A 19 -2.82 2.68 -2.06
CA GLU A 19 -1.50 2.55 -1.42
C GLU A 19 -0.37 2.53 -2.47
N GLU A 20 -0.55 1.85 -3.61
CA GLU A 20 0.42 1.88 -4.70
C GLU A 20 0.64 3.30 -5.25
N LEU A 21 -0.45 4.05 -5.45
CA LEU A 21 -0.37 5.45 -5.87
C LEU A 21 0.31 6.33 -4.82
N ALA A 22 0.04 6.10 -3.53
CA ALA A 22 0.67 6.82 -2.44
C ALA A 22 2.19 6.58 -2.41
N VAL A 23 2.63 5.33 -2.55
CA VAL A 23 4.07 4.98 -2.69
C VAL A 23 4.71 5.74 -3.84
N LYS A 24 4.08 5.73 -5.03
CA LYS A 24 4.62 6.42 -6.22
C LYS A 24 4.74 7.93 -5.99
N LYS A 25 3.71 8.56 -5.41
CA LYS A 25 3.70 10.00 -5.11
C LYS A 25 4.76 10.37 -4.07
N SER A 26 4.82 9.65 -2.95
CA SER A 26 5.80 9.93 -1.89
C SER A 26 7.23 9.76 -2.37
N ARG A 27 7.53 8.75 -3.20
CA ARG A 27 8.85 8.62 -3.86
C ARG A 27 9.14 9.80 -4.78
N PHE A 28 8.21 10.13 -5.67
CA PHE A 28 8.36 11.27 -6.58
C PHE A 28 8.62 12.56 -5.82
N TYR A 29 7.88 12.83 -4.74
CA TYR A 29 8.10 14.02 -3.92
C TYR A 29 9.45 13.98 -3.19
N ALA A 30 9.87 12.84 -2.64
CA ALA A 30 11.19 12.72 -2.00
C ALA A 30 12.34 12.96 -2.99
N GLU A 31 12.20 12.51 -4.24
CA GLU A 31 13.19 12.68 -5.30
C GLU A 31 13.29 14.14 -5.78
N ASN A 32 12.16 14.86 -5.80
CA ASN A 32 12.07 16.23 -6.30
C ASN A 32 12.08 17.30 -5.19
N CYS A 33 12.14 16.90 -3.91
CA CYS A 33 12.21 17.82 -2.78
C CYS A 33 13.65 18.28 -2.52
N ARG A 34 13.82 19.59 -2.33
CA ARG A 34 15.10 20.21 -1.97
C ARG A 34 15.28 20.38 -0.46
N ASP A 35 14.18 20.46 0.27
CA ASP A 35 14.18 20.60 1.72
C ASP A 35 14.47 19.24 2.38
N ALA A 36 15.47 19.20 3.27
CA ALA A 36 15.94 17.96 3.86
C ALA A 36 14.95 17.33 4.86
N GLU A 37 14.19 18.15 5.59
CA GLU A 37 13.21 17.66 6.56
C GLU A 37 11.96 17.14 5.86
N ILE A 38 11.47 17.87 4.86
CA ILE A 38 10.33 17.45 4.03
C ILE A 38 10.68 16.20 3.23
N LYS A 39 11.91 16.10 2.70
CA LYS A 39 12.37 14.89 2.03
C LYS A 39 12.33 13.67 2.95
N LYS A 40 12.79 13.79 4.20
CA LYS A 40 12.71 12.71 5.19
C LYS A 40 11.26 12.31 5.46
N PHE A 41 10.35 13.27 5.55
CA PHE A 41 8.92 12.99 5.70
C PHE A 41 8.39 12.14 4.54
N PHE A 42 8.69 12.49 3.29
CA PHE A 42 8.25 11.68 2.14
C PHE A 42 8.92 10.30 2.05
N GLN A 43 10.17 10.17 2.50
CA GLN A 43 10.84 8.87 2.62
C GLN A 43 10.15 7.97 3.66
N GLU A 44 9.78 8.52 4.82
CA GLU A 44 9.06 7.76 5.83
C GLU A 44 7.64 7.41 5.37
N SER A 45 6.92 8.36 4.75
CA SER A 45 5.61 8.10 4.13
C SER A 45 5.70 6.97 3.10
N THR A 46 6.74 6.96 2.26
CA THR A 46 6.99 5.85 1.32
C THR A 46 7.08 4.52 2.04
N ARG A 47 7.87 4.44 3.13
CA ARG A 47 8.05 3.21 3.92
C ARG A 47 6.74 2.73 4.54
N VAL A 48 5.93 3.66 5.07
CA VAL A 48 4.61 3.35 5.65
C VAL A 48 3.67 2.76 4.60
N HIS A 49 3.52 3.43 3.46
CA HIS A 49 2.62 2.95 2.39
C HIS A 49 3.08 1.62 1.78
N GLN A 50 4.40 1.38 1.69
CA GLN A 50 4.92 0.07 1.30
C GLN A 50 4.53 -1.03 2.30
N GLY A 51 4.66 -0.76 3.60
CA GLY A 51 4.25 -1.70 4.64
C GLY A 51 2.74 -2.00 4.62
N HIS A 52 1.91 -0.98 4.36
CA HIS A 52 0.47 -1.17 4.17
C HIS A 52 0.17 -2.05 2.95
N LEU A 53 0.82 -1.78 1.82
CA LEU A 53 0.65 -2.56 0.59
C LEU A 53 1.02 -4.04 0.81
N GLU A 54 2.16 -4.30 1.46
CA GLU A 54 2.59 -5.65 1.82
C GLU A 54 1.56 -6.35 2.72
N GLY A 55 1.05 -5.66 3.74
CA GLY A 55 0.02 -6.18 4.64
C GLY A 55 -1.30 -6.49 3.93
N LEU A 56 -1.76 -5.62 3.03
CA LEU A 56 -2.99 -5.86 2.25
C LEU A 56 -2.83 -7.06 1.30
N ILE A 57 -1.66 -7.24 0.69
CA ILE A 57 -1.36 -8.41 -0.15
C ILE A 57 -1.37 -9.69 0.69
N GLU A 58 -0.79 -9.68 1.88
CA GLU A 58 -0.81 -10.83 2.79
C GLU A 58 -2.23 -11.19 3.22
N GLN A 59 -3.04 -10.21 3.61
CA GLN A 59 -4.45 -10.40 3.94
C GLN A 59 -5.23 -10.95 2.75
N MET A 60 -5.03 -10.41 1.55
CA MET A 60 -5.65 -10.92 0.32
C MET A 60 -5.30 -12.40 0.10
N ARG A 61 -4.04 -12.79 0.28
CA ARG A 61 -3.59 -14.19 0.11
C ARG A 61 -4.22 -15.12 1.15
N SER A 62 -4.25 -14.68 2.41
CA SER A 62 -4.82 -15.44 3.53
C SER A 62 -6.33 -15.65 3.35
N LEU A 63 -7.06 -14.62 2.93
CA LEU A 63 -8.52 -14.64 2.83
C LEU A 63 -9.03 -15.22 1.49
N ASN A 64 -8.22 -15.14 0.42
CA ASN A 64 -8.54 -15.73 -0.88
C ASN A 64 -8.12 -17.21 -0.98
N GLY A 65 -7.67 -17.82 0.12
CA GLY A 65 -7.43 -19.26 0.21
C GLY A 65 -6.38 -19.82 -0.75
N LYS A 66 -5.47 -19.00 -1.32
CA LYS A 66 -4.33 -19.49 -2.11
C LYS A 66 -3.22 -19.99 -1.19
N ALA A 67 -3.54 -21.04 -0.44
CA ALA A 67 -2.60 -22.08 -0.06
C ALA A 67 -2.70 -23.19 -1.13
N HIS A 68 -2.06 -22.98 -2.28
CA HIS A 68 -1.80 -24.04 -3.25
C HIS A 68 -0.31 -24.03 -3.57
#